data_AF-A0A2J7TE52-F1
#
_entry.id   AF-A0A2J7TE52-F1
#
_cell.length_a   1.000
_cell.length_b   1.000
_cell.length_c   1.000
_cell.angle_alpha   90.00
_cell.angle_beta   90.00
_cell.angle_gamma   90.00
#
_symmetry.space_group_name_H-M   'P 1'
#
loop_
_entity.id
_entity.type
_entity.pdbx_description
1 polymer ?
#
loop_
_entity_poly.entity_id
_entity_poly.type
_entity_poly.pdbx_seq_one_letter_code
_entity_poly.pdbx_strand_id
1 'polypeptide(L)'
;MAQACFLGATLGPDAVWMIGDSPALAAERICLFPSTHPLPETERFGLILNVDSITEMGASASARYAEWIAKRADVFLSINHEANAVTVADLASRFFPSADSRRVIYWMRHGYAEEVFRF
;
A
#
# COMPACT_ATOMS: atom_id res chain seq x y z
N MET A 1 10.33 10.76 -6.71
CA MET A 1 10.27 12.00 -7.53
C MET A 1 9.34 11.85 -8.73
N ALA A 2 9.53 10.84 -9.60
CA ALA A 2 8.69 10.65 -10.79
C ALA A 2 7.18 10.52 -10.50
N GLN A 3 6.77 9.71 -9.51
CA GLN A 3 5.35 9.51 -9.16
C GLN A 3 4.67 10.77 -8.60
N ALA A 4 5.36 11.51 -7.71
CA ALA A 4 4.84 12.77 -7.16
C ALA A 4 4.69 13.85 -8.24
N CYS A 5 5.68 13.97 -9.15
CA CYS A 5 5.60 14.87 -10.29
C CYS A 5 4.44 14.49 -11.24
N PHE A 6 4.27 13.20 -11.53
CA PHE A 6 3.16 12.71 -12.35
C PHE A 6 1.80 13.02 -11.71
N LEU A 7 1.65 12.75 -10.40
CA LEU A 7 0.40 13.02 -9.68
C LEU A 7 0.07 14.52 -9.68
N GLY A 8 1.05 15.37 -9.34
CA GLY A 8 0.87 16.82 -9.36
C GLY A 8 0.59 17.39 -10.76
N ALA A 9 1.18 16.82 -11.81
CA ALA A 9 0.87 17.20 -13.19
C ALA A 9 -0.53 16.74 -13.64
N THR A 10 -1.03 15.62 -13.11
CA THR A 10 -2.32 15.04 -13.50
C THR A 10 -3.49 15.68 -12.76
N LEU A 11 -3.35 15.88 -11.44
CA LEU A 11 -4.42 16.39 -10.57
C LEU A 11 -4.31 17.88 -10.28
N GLY A 12 -3.18 18.50 -10.64
CA GLY A 12 -2.83 19.85 -10.24
C GLY A 12 -2.07 19.88 -8.90
N PRO A 13 -1.22 20.89 -8.69
CA PRO A 13 -0.40 21.00 -7.48
C PRO A 13 -1.23 21.19 -6.20
N ASP A 14 -2.44 21.75 -6.30
CA ASP A 14 -3.33 21.98 -5.16
C ASP A 14 -4.03 20.73 -4.63
N ALA A 15 -3.95 19.60 -5.36
CA ALA A 15 -4.51 18.33 -4.92
C ALA A 15 -3.55 17.53 -4.01
N VAL A 16 -2.29 17.95 -3.92
CA VAL A 16 -1.20 17.22 -3.25
C VAL A 16 -0.65 18.05 -2.10
N TRP A 17 -0.27 17.37 -1.02
CA TRP A 17 0.46 17.94 0.10
C TRP A 17 1.72 17.10 0.37
N MET A 18 2.85 17.77 0.56
CA MET A 18 4.15 17.13 0.85
C MET A 18 4.77 17.70 2.12
N ILE A 19 5.71 16.95 2.70
CA ILE A 19 6.53 17.43 3.81
C ILE A 19 7.27 18.70 3.39
N GLY A 20 7.05 19.79 4.13
CA GLY A 20 7.59 21.12 3.83
C GLY A 20 6.52 22.12 3.40
N ASP A 21 5.35 21.65 2.94
CA ASP A 21 4.19 22.49 2.70
C ASP A 21 3.58 22.98 4.01
N SER A 22 2.85 24.10 3.94
CA SER A 22 2.11 24.62 5.09
C SER A 22 1.12 23.56 5.61
N PRO A 23 1.14 23.19 6.91
CA PRO A 23 0.20 22.23 7.48
C PRO A 23 -1.27 22.65 7.32
N ALA A 24 -1.54 23.95 7.22
CA ALA A 24 -2.89 24.47 6.99
C ALA A 24 -3.49 24.05 5.62
N LEU A 25 -2.64 23.63 4.69
CA LEU A 25 -3.04 23.15 3.36
C LEU A 25 -3.25 21.63 3.32
N ALA A 26 -2.92 20.88 4.38
CA ALA A 26 -2.97 19.43 4.35
C ALA A 26 -4.40 18.87 4.28
N ALA A 27 -5.37 19.62 4.82
CA ALA A 27 -6.77 19.21 4.81
C ALA A 27 -7.26 19.01 3.36
N GLU A 28 -7.96 17.90 3.12
CA GLU A 28 -8.56 17.55 1.83
C GLU A 28 -7.57 17.30 0.68
N ARG A 29 -6.26 17.21 0.96
CA ARG A 29 -5.23 16.91 -0.05
C ARG A 29 -4.67 15.50 0.09
N ILE A 30 -4.11 15.00 -1.01
CA ILE A 30 -3.37 13.74 -1.04
C ILE A 30 -2.01 13.96 -0.39
N CYS A 31 -1.82 13.38 0.78
CA CYS A 31 -0.54 13.41 1.48
C CYS A 31 0.46 12.45 0.83
N LEU A 32 1.58 12.98 0.35
CA LEU A 32 2.67 12.20 -0.21
C LEU A 32 3.87 12.21 0.73
N PHE A 33 4.26 11.01 1.14
CA PHE A 33 5.45 10.79 1.94
C PHE A 33 6.64 10.33 1.09
N PRO A 34 7.87 10.80 1.39
CA PRO A 34 9.07 10.21 0.79
C PRO A 34 9.23 8.77 1.28
N SER A 35 9.95 7.93 0.53
CA SER A 35 10.22 6.54 0.89
C SER A 35 11.01 6.37 2.19
N THR A 36 11.66 7.42 2.66
CA THR A 36 12.38 7.49 3.95
C THR A 36 11.47 7.82 5.12
N HIS A 37 10.20 8.19 4.89
CA HIS A 37 9.27 8.49 5.95
C HIS A 37 8.92 7.21 6.73
N PRO A 38 8.87 7.26 8.08
CA PRO A 38 8.48 6.11 8.89
C PRO A 38 7.02 5.72 8.63
N LEU A 39 6.69 4.47 8.93
CA LEU A 39 5.28 4.05 8.89
C LEU A 39 4.51 4.72 10.02
N PRO A 40 3.29 5.25 9.77
CA PRO A 40 2.47 5.88 10.79
C PRO A 40 2.19 4.93 11.97
N GLU A 41 2.36 5.40 13.21
CA GLU A 41 2.28 4.56 14.42
C GLU A 41 0.98 4.69 15.20
N THR A 42 0.11 5.65 14.88
CA THR A 42 -1.14 5.88 15.63
C THR A 42 -2.36 5.79 14.74
N GLU A 43 -2.22 6.14 13.48
CA GLU A 43 -3.29 6.21 12.49
C GLU A 43 -3.80 4.82 12.12
N ARG A 44 -5.12 4.71 11.93
CA ARG A 44 -5.80 3.54 11.38
C ARG A 44 -6.50 3.96 10.09
N PHE A 45 -6.46 3.08 9.10
CA PHE A 45 -6.92 3.32 7.74
C PHE A 45 -8.09 2.38 7.43
N GLY A 46 -9.16 2.92 6.84
CA GLY A 46 -10.28 2.08 6.36
C GLY A 46 -9.86 1.16 5.21
N LEU A 47 -8.89 1.60 4.39
CA LEU A 47 -8.33 0.82 3.29
C LEU A 47 -6.85 1.11 3.15
N ILE A 48 -6.06 0.05 2.99
CA ILE A 48 -4.70 0.13 2.48
C ILE A 48 -4.65 -0.56 1.12
N LEU A 49 -4.07 0.12 0.13
CA LEU A 49 -3.87 -0.41 -1.22
C LEU A 49 -2.37 -0.61 -1.45
N ASN A 50 -1.99 -1.79 -1.93
CA ASN A 50 -0.66 -2.05 -2.47
C ASN A 50 -0.78 -2.58 -3.91
N VAL A 51 -0.06 -1.94 -4.83
CA VAL A 51 0.00 -2.36 -6.23
C VAL A 51 1.47 -2.47 -6.62
N ASP A 52 1.88 -3.67 -7.03
CA ASP A 52 3.21 -3.96 -7.60
C ASP A 52 4.37 -3.41 -6.76
N SER A 53 4.38 -3.76 -5.47
CA SER A 53 5.37 -3.20 -4.55
C SER A 53 5.75 -4.12 -3.40
N ILE A 54 4.82 -4.59 -2.57
CA ILE A 54 5.18 -5.31 -1.33
C ILE A 54 5.97 -6.61 -1.60
N THR A 55 5.73 -7.25 -2.74
CA THR A 55 6.42 -8.48 -3.18
C THR A 55 7.77 -8.23 -3.85
N GLU A 56 8.06 -6.99 -4.26
CA GLU A 56 9.33 -6.60 -4.87
C GLU A 56 10.35 -6.09 -3.84
N MET A 57 9.87 -5.84 -2.62
CA MET A 57 10.73 -5.46 -1.51
C MET A 57 11.51 -6.68 -0.98
N GLY A 58 12.63 -6.41 -0.31
CA GLY A 58 13.34 -7.46 0.42
C GLY A 58 12.48 -8.04 1.55
N ALA A 59 12.65 -9.33 1.86
CA ALA A 59 11.78 -10.07 2.78
C ALA A 59 11.54 -9.40 4.14
N SER A 60 12.57 -8.75 4.72
CA SER A 60 12.43 -8.00 5.98
C SER A 60 11.50 -6.79 5.85
N ALA A 61 11.58 -6.06 4.75
CA ALA A 61 10.71 -4.92 4.50
C ALA A 61 9.27 -5.38 4.22
N SER A 62 9.07 -6.39 3.36
CA SER A 62 7.74 -6.96 3.06
C SER A 62 7.05 -7.47 4.33
N ALA A 63 7.78 -8.18 5.20
CA ALA A 63 7.27 -8.64 6.49
C ALA A 63 6.86 -7.48 7.40
N ARG A 64 7.69 -6.42 7.50
CA ARG A 64 7.38 -5.23 8.29
C ARG A 64 6.12 -4.53 7.80
N TYR A 65 5.95 -4.38 6.48
CA TYR A 65 4.75 -3.80 5.90
C TYR A 65 3.52 -4.67 6.13
N ALA A 66 3.62 -5.98 5.95
CA ALA A 66 2.50 -6.89 6.21
C ALA A 66 2.06 -6.81 7.68
N GLU A 67 2.99 -6.92 8.63
CA GLU A 67 2.65 -6.78 10.05
C GLU A 67 2.01 -5.43 10.38
N TRP A 68 2.51 -4.35 9.78
CA TRP A 68 1.93 -3.02 9.95
C TRP A 68 0.52 -2.92 9.39
N ILE A 69 0.28 -3.43 8.17
CA ILE A 69 -1.04 -3.44 7.52
C ILE A 69 -2.07 -4.16 8.39
N ALA A 70 -1.75 -5.36 8.90
CA ALA A 70 -2.64 -6.15 9.75
C ALA A 70 -3.11 -5.40 11.00
N LYS A 71 -2.29 -4.49 11.53
CA LYS A 71 -2.58 -3.73 12.76
C LYS A 71 -3.30 -2.40 12.48
N ARG A 72 -3.27 -1.92 11.23
CA ARG A 72 -3.62 -0.54 10.88
C ARG A 72 -4.71 -0.41 9.83
N ALA A 73 -5.09 -1.49 9.17
CA ALA A 73 -6.12 -1.47 8.15
C ALA A 73 -7.40 -2.15 8.63
N ASP A 74 -8.57 -1.64 8.21
CA ASP A 74 -9.80 -2.44 8.22
C ASP A 74 -9.85 -3.37 7.00
N VAL A 75 -9.37 -2.89 5.85
CA VAL A 75 -9.28 -3.65 4.60
C VAL A 75 -7.91 -3.46 3.96
N PHE A 76 -7.33 -4.55 3.46
CA PHE A 76 -6.15 -4.51 2.60
C PHE A 76 -6.50 -5.03 1.19
N LEU A 77 -6.24 -4.21 0.18
CA LEU A 77 -6.32 -4.58 -1.23
C LEU A 77 -4.90 -4.68 -1.81
N SER A 78 -4.58 -5.85 -2.34
CA SER A 78 -3.30 -6.16 -2.97
C SER A 78 -3.50 -6.49 -4.45
N ILE A 79 -2.64 -5.93 -5.30
CA ILE A 79 -2.52 -6.32 -6.71
C ILE A 79 -1.02 -6.50 -7.02
N ASN A 80 -0.53 -7.74 -7.00
CA ASN A 80 0.91 -8.02 -7.10
C ASN A 80 1.21 -9.22 -8.00
N HIS A 81 2.44 -9.26 -8.54
CA HIS A 81 2.90 -10.35 -9.39
C HIS A 81 3.18 -11.62 -8.57
N GLU A 82 2.75 -12.77 -9.08
CA GLU A 82 2.77 -14.04 -8.35
C GLU A 82 4.07 -14.83 -8.49
N ALA A 83 4.91 -14.47 -9.45
CA ALA A 83 6.21 -15.13 -9.65
C ALA A 83 7.35 -14.55 -8.79
N ASN A 84 7.05 -13.59 -7.91
CA ASN A 84 8.05 -13.03 -7.00
C ASN A 84 8.40 -14.05 -5.91
N ALA A 85 9.64 -13.99 -5.41
CA ALA A 85 10.14 -14.94 -4.41
C ALA A 85 9.36 -14.88 -3.08
N VAL A 86 8.79 -13.72 -2.76
CA VAL A 86 7.84 -13.54 -1.67
C VAL A 86 6.52 -13.13 -2.32
N THR A 87 5.47 -13.92 -2.11
CA THR A 87 4.12 -13.60 -2.58
C THR A 87 3.26 -13.01 -1.46
N VAL A 88 2.15 -12.38 -1.83
CA VAL A 88 1.18 -11.89 -0.84
C VAL A 88 0.49 -13.06 -0.14
N ALA A 89 0.31 -14.20 -0.81
CA ALA A 89 -0.16 -15.44 -0.20
C ALA A 89 0.80 -15.91 0.93
N ASP A 90 2.11 -15.85 0.71
CA ASP A 90 3.11 -16.18 1.74
C ASP A 90 3.00 -15.22 2.93
N LEU A 91 2.92 -13.91 2.67
CA LEU A 91 2.75 -12.89 3.71
C LEU A 91 1.43 -13.09 4.48
N ALA A 92 0.33 -13.34 3.78
CA ALA A 92 -0.98 -13.52 4.36
C ALA A 92 -1.06 -14.73 5.28
N SER A 93 -0.48 -15.86 4.87
CA SER A 93 -0.42 -17.07 5.70
C SER A 93 0.24 -16.83 7.06
N ARG A 94 1.18 -15.86 7.12
CA ARG A 94 1.95 -15.55 8.31
C ARG A 94 1.38 -14.40 9.14
N PHE A 95 0.91 -13.34 8.48
CA PHE A 95 0.56 -12.08 9.14
C PHE A 95 -0.94 -11.82 9.18
N PHE A 96 -1.73 -12.48 8.33
CA PHE A 96 -3.18 -12.28 8.19
C PHE A 96 -4.01 -13.54 8.53
N PRO A 97 -3.65 -14.36 9.56
CA PRO A 97 -4.25 -15.69 9.75
C PRO A 97 -5.76 -15.67 10.04
N SER A 98 -6.29 -14.54 10.54
CA SER A 98 -7.70 -14.38 10.89
C SER A 98 -8.50 -13.54 9.90
N ALA A 99 -7.88 -13.07 8.81
CA ALA A 99 -8.55 -12.18 7.88
C ALA A 99 -9.55 -12.95 6.99
N ASP A 100 -10.74 -12.40 6.78
CA ASP A 100 -11.64 -12.85 5.70
C ASP A 100 -10.98 -12.43 4.38
N SER A 101 -10.62 -13.42 3.55
CA SER A 101 -9.83 -13.19 2.34
C SER A 101 -10.50 -13.69 1.08
N ARG A 102 -10.31 -12.93 0.00
CA ARG A 102 -10.73 -13.31 -1.36
C ARG A 102 -9.56 -13.06 -2.29
N ARG A 103 -9.30 -14.00 -3.19
CA ARG A 103 -8.28 -13.89 -4.21
C ARG A 103 -8.85 -14.26 -5.57
N VAL A 104 -8.56 -13.44 -6.58
CA VAL A 104 -8.90 -13.69 -7.98
C VAL A 104 -7.70 -13.39 -8.87
N ILE A 105 -7.68 -13.97 -10.08
CA ILE A 105 -6.66 -13.63 -11.09
C ILE A 105 -6.94 -12.21 -11.57
N TYR A 106 -5.89 -11.39 -11.66
CA TYR A 106 -6.04 -10.01 -12.11
C TYR A 106 -6.27 -9.95 -13.62
N TRP A 107 -7.36 -9.30 -14.00
CA TRP A 107 -7.86 -9.28 -15.38
C TRP A 107 -7.03 -8.42 -16.34
N MET A 108 -6.41 -7.33 -15.87
CA MET A 108 -5.70 -6.39 -16.77
C MET A 108 -4.28 -6.84 -17.13
N ARG A 109 -3.65 -7.70 -16.32
CA ARG A 109 -2.26 -8.12 -16.54
C ARG A 109 -2.02 -9.54 -16.05
N HIS A 110 -1.62 -10.42 -16.97
CA HIS A 110 -1.26 -11.80 -16.63
C HIS A 110 -0.11 -11.87 -15.63
N GLY A 111 -0.16 -12.88 -14.77
CA GLY A 111 0.84 -13.10 -13.71
C GLY A 111 0.57 -12.31 -12.43
N TYR A 112 -0.49 -11.50 -12.38
CA TYR A 112 -0.92 -10.79 -11.17
C TYR A 112 -2.15 -11.44 -10.55
N ALA A 113 -2.24 -11.38 -9.23
CA ALA A 113 -3.45 -11.65 -8.47
C ALA A 113 -4.00 -10.36 -7.85
N GLU A 114 -5.33 -10.31 -7.70
CA GLU A 114 -6.03 -9.32 -6.88
C GLU A 114 -6.53 -10.01 -5.62
N GLU A 115 -6.16 -9.46 -4.46
CA GLU A 115 -6.45 -10.05 -3.16
C GLU A 115 -7.04 -9.00 -2.22
N VAL A 116 -8.14 -9.35 -1.57
CA VAL A 116 -8.83 -8.52 -0.57
C VAL A 116 -8.79 -9.24 0.76
N PHE A 117 -8.31 -8.57 1.81
CA PHE A 117 -8.28 -9.05 3.19
C PHE A 117 -9.06 -8.08 4.08
N ARG A 118 -9.95 -8.61 4.93
CA ARG A 118 -10.67 -7.85 5.96
C ARG A 118 -10.20 -8.31 7.34
N PHE A 119 -9.74 -7.36 8.17
CA PHE A 119 -9.14 -7.62 9.49
C PHE A 119 -10.12 -7.43 10.65
#